data_AF-Q12RF7-F1
#
_entry.id   AF-Q12RF7-F1
#
_cell.length_a   1.000
_cell.length_b   1.000
_cell.length_c   1.000
_cell.angle_alpha   90.00
_cell.angle_beta   90.00
_cell.angle_gamma   90.00
#
_symmetry.space_group_name_H-M   'P 1'
#
loop_
_entity.id
_entity.type
_entity.pdbx_description
1 polymer ?
#
loop_
_entity_poly.entity_id
_entity_poly.type
_entity_poly.pdbx_seq_one_letter_code
_entity_poly.pdbx_strand_id
1 'polypeptide(L)'
;MLKIIIVLSSLLLTSCATVAPVVNPNSPINIYGVTTLPPQSGSWVVMAASGYQSSLGSIGANKNESLVVNVSIFQLPALDSDKKFLEYIVESRATSPDTGRFENQENTENLSPLNGAICVKYHSISKDTNAKIQGGKASMFLESIGYNCQHPKKNTVGVNIEYSLRHFAHTQYPSLEKDSDDFFKNIQFTEF
;
A
#
# COMPACT_ATOMS: atom_id res chain seq x y z
N MET A 1 39.84 27.79 50.82
CA MET A 1 38.90 28.14 49.74
C MET A 1 38.97 27.06 48.68
N LEU A 2 37.96 26.20 48.60
CA LEU A 2 37.93 25.00 47.76
C LEU A 2 37.30 25.35 46.41
N LYS A 3 38.05 25.26 45.30
CA LYS A 3 37.52 25.45 43.94
C LYS A 3 37.01 24.11 43.43
N ILE A 4 35.69 23.92 43.39
CA ILE A 4 35.05 22.77 42.76
C ILE A 4 34.93 23.07 41.26
N ILE A 5 35.72 22.38 40.45
CA ILE A 5 35.59 22.40 38.98
C ILE A 5 34.57 21.31 38.62
N ILE A 6 33.35 21.72 38.31
CA ILE A 6 32.32 20.81 37.78
C ILE A 6 32.62 20.61 36.29
N VAL A 7 33.19 19.46 35.95
CA VAL A 7 33.35 19.04 34.56
C VAL A 7 32.00 18.49 34.10
N LEU A 8 31.25 19.31 33.37
CA LEU A 8 29.96 18.97 32.79
C LEU A 8 30.20 18.00 31.61
N SER A 9 30.12 16.70 31.87
CA SER A 9 30.27 15.66 30.86
C SER A 9 29.04 15.68 29.93
N SER A 10 29.18 16.30 28.76
CA SER A 10 28.15 16.38 27.74
C SER A 10 28.00 15.02 27.04
N LEU A 11 27.05 14.20 27.50
CA LEU A 11 26.60 13.02 26.77
C LEU A 11 25.91 13.45 25.46
N LEU A 12 26.66 13.41 24.36
CA LEU A 12 26.13 13.50 23.01
C LEU A 12 25.33 12.22 22.73
N LEU A 13 24.02 12.25 23.02
CA LEU A 13 23.06 11.26 22.52
C LEU A 13 22.93 11.46 21.01
N THR A 14 23.78 10.81 20.23
CA THR A 14 23.58 10.68 18.79
C THR A 14 22.35 9.80 18.57
N SER A 15 21.21 10.42 18.30
CA SER A 15 20.03 9.71 17.83
C SER A 15 20.38 9.02 16.51
N CYS A 16 20.45 7.68 16.51
CA CYS A 16 20.50 6.93 15.27
C CYS A 16 19.19 7.18 14.53
N ALA A 17 19.24 7.99 13.47
CA ALA A 17 18.16 8.05 12.51
C ALA A 17 18.04 6.67 11.84
N THR A 18 17.04 5.88 12.22
CA THR A 18 16.75 4.59 11.58
C THR A 18 16.33 4.85 10.14
N VAL A 19 17.22 4.56 9.19
CA VAL A 19 16.90 4.62 7.76
C VAL A 19 16.02 3.41 7.43
N ALA A 20 14.88 3.63 6.76
CA ALA A 20 14.02 2.54 6.32
C ALA A 20 14.80 1.62 5.37
N PRO A 21 14.69 0.28 5.52
CA PRO A 21 15.49 -0.64 4.72
C PRO A 21 15.02 -0.60 3.26
N VAL A 22 15.97 -0.46 2.34
CA VAL A 22 15.75 -0.54 0.90
C VAL A 22 15.53 -2.00 0.51
N VAL A 23 14.54 -2.26 -0.32
CA VAL A 23 14.18 -3.60 -0.77
C VAL A 23 15.00 -3.99 -1.99
N ASN A 24 15.51 -5.23 -2.01
CA ASN A 24 16.10 -5.81 -3.21
C ASN A 24 14.98 -6.21 -4.19
N PRO A 25 14.92 -5.66 -5.41
CA PRO A 25 13.83 -5.90 -6.36
C PRO A 25 13.71 -7.35 -6.82
N ASN A 26 14.75 -8.16 -6.65
CA ASN A 26 14.76 -9.58 -7.02
C ASN A 26 14.50 -10.52 -5.84
N SER A 27 14.30 -9.99 -4.63
CA SER A 27 14.03 -10.81 -3.45
C SER A 27 12.52 -10.99 -3.27
N PRO A 28 12.02 -12.24 -3.25
CA PRO A 28 10.62 -12.50 -2.95
C PRO A 28 10.23 -11.95 -1.59
N ILE A 29 9.03 -11.37 -1.53
CA ILE A 29 8.38 -10.97 -0.29
C ILE A 29 7.28 -11.99 -0.02
N ASN A 30 7.37 -12.61 1.16
CA ASN A 30 6.43 -13.64 1.58
C ASN A 30 5.58 -13.12 2.74
N ILE A 31 4.27 -13.25 2.60
CA ILE A 31 3.30 -13.20 3.69
C ILE A 31 2.53 -14.53 3.69
N TYR A 32 1.71 -14.79 4.69
CA TYR A 32 0.92 -16.03 4.75
C TYR A 32 0.02 -16.17 3.52
N GLY A 33 0.20 -17.28 2.79
CA GLY A 33 -0.58 -17.61 1.59
C GLY A 33 -0.26 -16.75 0.35
N VAL A 34 0.69 -15.81 0.40
CA VAL A 34 1.00 -14.96 -0.76
C VAL A 34 2.48 -14.67 -0.85
N THR A 35 3.03 -14.87 -2.05
CA THR A 35 4.38 -14.43 -2.43
C THR A 35 4.27 -13.37 -3.52
N THR A 36 5.14 -12.38 -3.50
CA THR A 36 5.25 -11.37 -4.56
C THR A 36 6.69 -10.93 -4.77
N LEU A 37 6.94 -10.21 -5.87
CA LEU A 37 8.15 -9.41 -6.04
C LEU A 37 7.83 -7.93 -5.83
N PRO A 38 8.78 -7.14 -5.31
CA PRO A 38 8.66 -5.69 -5.32
C PRO A 38 8.47 -5.17 -6.75
N PRO A 39 7.86 -3.98 -6.94
CA PRO A 39 7.84 -3.36 -8.25
C PRO A 39 9.28 -3.10 -8.74
N GLN A 40 9.51 -3.36 -10.02
CA GLN A 40 10.86 -3.39 -10.60
C GLN A 40 11.40 -2.00 -10.95
N SER A 41 10.51 -1.00 -11.07
CA SER A 41 10.86 0.40 -11.28
C SER A 41 10.89 1.16 -9.95
N GLY A 42 11.80 2.11 -9.81
CA GLY A 42 11.89 2.97 -8.61
C GLY A 42 12.74 2.40 -7.49
N SER A 43 12.74 3.10 -6.35
CA SER A 43 13.52 2.75 -5.16
C SER A 43 12.57 2.53 -3.99
N TRP A 44 12.28 1.26 -3.72
CA TRP A 44 11.29 0.86 -2.72
C TRP A 44 11.92 0.65 -1.35
N VAL A 45 11.26 1.17 -0.32
CA VAL A 45 11.61 0.97 1.08
C VAL A 45 10.47 0.30 1.83
N VAL A 46 10.78 -0.49 2.84
CA VAL A 46 9.76 -1.12 3.69
C VAL A 46 9.07 -0.06 4.55
N MET A 47 7.75 0.04 4.43
CA MET A 47 6.91 0.85 5.31
C MET A 47 6.30 0.02 6.44
N ALA A 48 5.85 -1.19 6.13
CA ALA A 48 5.32 -2.15 7.08
C ALA A 48 5.61 -3.58 6.61
N ALA A 49 5.94 -4.48 7.54
CA ALA A 49 6.18 -5.88 7.25
C ALA A 49 5.76 -6.75 8.44
N SER A 50 4.94 -7.76 8.17
CA SER A 50 4.50 -8.79 9.11
C SER A 50 4.14 -10.06 8.33
N GLY A 51 3.78 -11.14 9.03
CA GLY A 51 3.24 -12.32 8.36
C GLY A 51 1.91 -12.07 7.62
N TYR A 52 1.20 -10.99 7.91
CA TYR A 52 -0.13 -10.69 7.35
C TYR A 52 -0.13 -9.50 6.37
N GLN A 53 0.97 -8.75 6.30
CA GLN A 53 1.05 -7.52 5.51
C GLN A 53 2.48 -7.24 5.06
N SER A 54 2.62 -6.79 3.82
CA SER A 54 3.79 -6.10 3.30
C SER A 54 3.35 -4.80 2.64
N SER A 55 3.91 -3.68 3.08
CA SER A 55 3.72 -2.37 2.45
C SER A 55 5.08 -1.76 2.13
N LEU A 56 5.27 -1.38 0.88
CA LEU A 56 6.47 -0.69 0.41
C LEU A 56 6.11 0.71 -0.08
N GLY A 57 7.02 1.65 0.11
CA GLY A 57 6.90 3.01 -0.37
C GLY A 57 8.04 3.38 -1.31
N SER A 58 7.77 4.21 -2.30
CA SER A 58 8.77 4.88 -3.14
C SER A 58 8.40 6.35 -3.31
N ILE A 59 9.39 7.17 -3.64
CA ILE A 59 9.16 8.54 -4.09
C ILE A 59 8.54 8.47 -5.51
N GLY A 60 7.55 9.34 -5.78
CA GLY A 60 6.95 9.53 -7.10
C GLY A 60 7.84 10.40 -8.01
N ALA A 61 7.24 11.23 -8.86
CA ALA A 61 8.00 12.12 -9.75
C ALA A 61 8.79 13.20 -8.98
N ASN A 62 8.37 13.56 -7.76
CA ASN A 62 9.10 14.46 -6.88
C ASN A 62 8.96 14.05 -5.40
N LYS A 63 9.73 14.70 -4.51
CA LYS A 63 9.82 14.35 -3.08
C LYS A 63 8.51 14.44 -2.29
N ASN A 64 7.51 15.14 -2.80
CA ASN A 64 6.20 15.26 -2.16
C ASN A 64 5.19 14.23 -2.68
N GLU A 65 5.51 13.56 -3.77
CA GLU A 65 4.70 12.51 -4.36
C GLU A 65 5.22 11.15 -3.92
N SER A 66 4.30 10.20 -3.79
CA SER A 66 4.63 8.89 -3.23
C SER A 66 3.88 7.78 -3.93
N LEU A 67 4.60 6.70 -4.19
CA LEU A 67 4.05 5.43 -4.63
C LEU A 67 4.00 4.48 -3.44
N VAL A 68 2.95 3.69 -3.33
CA VAL A 68 2.80 2.65 -2.32
C VAL A 68 2.32 1.38 -2.98
N VAL A 69 2.93 0.25 -2.62
CA VAL A 69 2.32 -1.06 -2.85
C VAL A 69 1.98 -1.70 -1.52
N ASN A 70 0.84 -2.36 -1.46
CA ASN A 70 0.38 -3.10 -0.29
C ASN A 70 -0.09 -4.49 -0.71
N VAL A 71 0.36 -5.50 0.02
CA VAL A 71 -0.25 -6.83 0.01
C VAL A 71 -0.61 -7.16 1.45
N SER A 72 -1.88 -7.46 1.72
CA SER A 72 -2.35 -7.78 3.07
C SER A 72 -3.45 -8.82 3.03
N ILE A 73 -3.54 -9.65 4.07
CA ILE A 73 -4.61 -10.62 4.23
C ILE A 73 -5.64 -10.15 5.25
N PHE A 74 -6.90 -10.52 5.01
CA PHE A 74 -8.03 -10.18 5.86
C PHE A 74 -9.02 -11.35 5.95
N GLN A 75 -9.86 -11.36 6.98
CA GLN A 75 -10.86 -12.39 7.15
C GLN A 75 -12.06 -12.10 6.25
N LEU A 76 -12.49 -13.08 5.46
CA LEU A 76 -13.74 -13.06 4.73
C LEU A 76 -14.80 -13.89 5.46
N PRO A 77 -16.09 -13.48 5.41
CA PRO A 77 -17.18 -14.39 5.74
C PRO A 77 -17.24 -15.54 4.73
N ALA A 78 -17.98 -16.59 5.06
CA ALA A 78 -18.30 -17.63 4.10
C ALA A 78 -19.27 -17.05 3.05
N LEU A 79 -18.81 -16.93 1.81
CA LEU A 79 -19.56 -16.39 0.69
C LEU A 79 -19.80 -17.52 -0.32
N ASP A 80 -21.04 -17.68 -0.76
CA ASP A 80 -21.49 -18.83 -1.56
C ASP A 80 -21.52 -18.57 -3.07
N SER A 81 -21.14 -17.37 -3.52
CA SER A 81 -21.08 -17.00 -4.93
C SER A 81 -20.19 -15.78 -5.19
N ASP A 82 -19.65 -15.69 -6.40
CA ASP A 82 -18.86 -14.55 -6.89
C ASP A 82 -19.65 -13.24 -6.80
N LYS A 83 -20.98 -13.28 -6.99
CA LYS A 83 -21.85 -12.12 -6.84
C LYS A 83 -21.87 -11.62 -5.40
N LYS A 84 -22.06 -12.50 -4.41
CA LYS A 84 -22.01 -12.10 -3.00
C LYS A 84 -20.62 -11.63 -2.60
N PHE A 85 -19.57 -12.18 -3.20
CA PHE A 85 -18.22 -11.68 -2.99
C PHE A 85 -18.03 -10.27 -3.53
N LEU A 86 -18.49 -9.98 -4.76
CA LEU A 86 -18.49 -8.62 -5.31
C LEU A 86 -19.25 -7.65 -4.39
N GLU A 87 -20.48 -7.99 -4.02
CA GLU A 87 -21.33 -7.16 -3.14
C GLU A 87 -20.63 -6.89 -1.80
N TYR A 88 -20.05 -7.92 -1.18
CA TYR A 88 -19.32 -7.77 0.08
C TYR A 88 -18.11 -6.84 -0.04
N ILE A 89 -17.30 -6.96 -1.11
CA ILE A 89 -16.13 -6.09 -1.30
C ILE A 89 -16.55 -4.64 -1.55
N VAL A 90 -17.57 -4.41 -2.39
CA VAL A 90 -18.09 -3.07 -2.68
C VAL A 90 -18.60 -2.40 -1.40
N GLU A 91 -19.40 -3.11 -0.60
CA GLU A 91 -19.89 -2.60 0.69
C GLU A 91 -18.74 -2.35 1.67
N SER A 92 -17.81 -3.28 1.79
CA SER A 92 -16.65 -3.13 2.68
C SER A 92 -15.78 -1.92 2.31
N ARG A 93 -15.60 -1.63 1.02
CA ARG A 93 -14.82 -0.45 0.59
C ARG A 93 -15.57 0.86 0.85
N ALA A 94 -16.90 0.85 0.68
CA ALA A 94 -17.76 1.99 0.95
C ALA A 94 -17.85 2.36 2.45
N THR A 95 -17.58 1.43 3.37
CA THR A 95 -17.65 1.65 4.83
C THR A 95 -16.40 2.30 5.44
N SER A 96 -15.46 2.77 4.62
CA SER A 96 -14.27 3.49 5.09
C SER A 96 -14.68 4.69 5.97
N PRO A 97 -14.06 4.89 7.16
CA PRO A 97 -14.45 5.96 8.06
C PRO A 97 -14.36 7.34 7.40
N ASP A 98 -15.43 8.13 7.52
CA ASP A 98 -15.40 9.53 7.11
C ASP A 98 -14.54 10.34 8.09
N THR A 99 -13.29 10.58 7.69
CA THR A 99 -12.33 11.39 8.44
C THR A 99 -12.35 12.86 8.00
N GLY A 100 -13.16 13.23 7.00
CA GLY A 100 -13.13 14.53 6.34
C GLY A 100 -11.85 14.84 5.55
N ARG A 101 -10.89 13.90 5.50
CA ARG A 101 -9.60 14.07 4.81
C ARG A 101 -9.67 13.71 3.32
N PHE A 102 -10.47 12.71 2.98
CA PHE A 102 -10.53 12.16 1.63
C PHE A 102 -11.89 12.42 1.00
N GLU A 103 -11.90 13.02 -0.18
CA GLU A 103 -13.09 13.22 -1.00
C GLU A 103 -13.02 12.23 -2.17
N ASN A 104 -13.87 11.19 -2.19
CA ASN A 104 -13.92 10.24 -3.29
C ASN A 104 -14.43 10.94 -4.56
N GLN A 105 -13.71 10.76 -5.68
CA GLN A 105 -14.08 11.32 -6.98
C GLN A 105 -14.58 10.23 -7.92
N GLU A 106 -13.83 9.14 -8.01
CA GLU A 106 -14.13 8.02 -8.90
C GLU A 106 -13.84 6.70 -8.19
N ASN A 107 -14.66 5.70 -8.47
CA ASN A 107 -14.47 4.35 -7.97
C ASN A 107 -15.16 3.37 -8.91
N THR A 108 -14.42 2.39 -9.39
CA THR A 108 -14.94 1.27 -10.19
C THR A 108 -14.57 -0.03 -9.50
N GLU A 109 -15.49 -0.99 -9.51
CA GLU A 109 -15.27 -2.35 -9.02
C GLU A 109 -15.90 -3.36 -9.95
N ASN A 110 -15.12 -4.35 -10.39
CA ASN A 110 -15.61 -5.42 -11.25
C ASN A 110 -14.94 -6.74 -10.90
N LEU A 111 -15.66 -7.84 -11.10
CA LEU A 111 -15.05 -9.18 -11.04
C LEU A 111 -13.98 -9.30 -12.12
N SER A 112 -12.77 -9.67 -11.70
CA SER A 112 -11.62 -9.85 -12.57
C SER A 112 -10.68 -10.86 -11.92
N PRO A 113 -10.43 -12.03 -12.52
CA PRO A 113 -9.55 -13.01 -11.92
C PRO A 113 -8.10 -12.53 -11.92
N LEU A 114 -7.35 -12.91 -10.88
CA LEU A 114 -5.90 -12.71 -10.81
C LEU A 114 -5.23 -14.04 -10.47
N ASN A 115 -4.41 -14.56 -11.37
CA ASN A 115 -3.59 -15.77 -11.16
C ASN A 115 -4.37 -16.96 -10.56
N GLY A 116 -5.58 -17.19 -11.06
CA GLY A 116 -6.47 -18.29 -10.66
C GLY A 116 -7.36 -18.02 -9.45
N ALA A 117 -7.23 -16.86 -8.79
CA ALA A 117 -8.14 -16.43 -7.74
C ALA A 117 -9.33 -15.64 -8.31
N ILE A 118 -10.49 -15.78 -7.67
CA ILE A 118 -11.64 -14.90 -7.88
C ILE A 118 -11.33 -13.59 -7.18
N CYS A 119 -11.33 -12.49 -7.92
CA CYS A 119 -11.04 -11.17 -7.37
C CYS A 119 -12.02 -10.11 -7.86
N VAL A 120 -12.11 -9.03 -7.09
CA VAL A 120 -12.71 -7.76 -7.49
C VAL A 120 -11.56 -6.79 -7.77
N LYS A 121 -11.36 -6.45 -9.04
CA LYS A 121 -10.44 -5.36 -9.42
C LYS A 121 -11.12 -4.04 -9.15
N TYR A 122 -10.39 -3.11 -8.57
CA TYR A 122 -10.85 -1.75 -8.35
C TYR A 122 -9.87 -0.72 -8.91
N HIS A 123 -10.42 0.42 -9.28
CA HIS A 123 -9.69 1.65 -9.57
C HIS A 123 -10.43 2.80 -8.91
N SER A 124 -9.74 3.51 -8.03
CA SER A 124 -10.31 4.59 -7.22
C SER A 124 -9.45 5.83 -7.24
N ILE A 125 -10.08 6.99 -7.39
CA ILE A 125 -9.45 8.30 -7.29
C ILE A 125 -10.12 9.06 -6.16
N SER A 126 -9.30 9.54 -5.22
CA SER A 126 -9.74 10.38 -4.10
C SER A 126 -8.86 11.61 -3.98
N LYS A 127 -9.41 12.70 -3.48
CA LYS A 127 -8.65 13.91 -3.16
C LYS A 127 -8.31 13.89 -1.67
N ASP A 128 -7.02 13.81 -1.35
CA ASP A 128 -6.45 14.01 -0.01
C ASP A 128 -6.33 15.51 0.25
N THR A 129 -7.23 16.08 1.05
CA THR A 129 -7.28 17.53 1.33
C THR A 129 -6.18 17.97 2.31
N ASN A 130 -5.45 17.03 2.91
CA ASN A 130 -4.54 17.30 4.02
C ASN A 130 -3.23 16.50 3.90
N ALA A 131 -2.77 16.24 2.67
CA ALA A 131 -1.56 15.47 2.39
C ALA A 131 -0.33 16.18 2.97
N LYS A 132 0.50 15.44 3.71
CA LYS A 132 1.75 15.97 4.24
C LYS A 132 2.79 16.09 3.11
N ILE A 133 3.37 17.27 2.97
CA ILE A 133 4.43 17.57 1.99
C ILE A 133 5.61 18.25 2.70
N GLN A 134 6.75 18.36 2.02
CA GLN A 134 7.86 19.16 2.50
C GLN A 134 7.39 20.62 2.66
N GLY A 135 7.47 21.15 3.87
CA GLY A 135 7.08 22.53 4.18
C GLY A 135 5.62 22.74 4.56
N GLY A 136 4.82 21.68 4.71
CA GLY A 136 3.46 21.81 5.26
C GLY A 136 2.49 20.75 4.77
N LYS A 137 1.32 21.20 4.30
CA LYS A 137 0.27 20.34 3.79
C LYS A 137 -0.30 20.90 2.49
N ALA A 138 -0.79 20.01 1.63
CA ALA A 138 -1.40 20.37 0.36
C ALA A 138 -2.58 19.45 0.04
N SER A 139 -3.43 19.90 -0.89
CA SER A 139 -4.41 19.01 -1.53
C SER A 139 -3.71 18.23 -2.64
N MET A 140 -3.89 16.91 -2.64
CA MET A 140 -3.32 16.00 -3.62
C MET A 140 -4.37 14.96 -4.04
N PHE A 141 -4.16 14.26 -5.15
CA PHE A 141 -4.92 13.07 -5.49
C PHE A 141 -4.22 11.83 -4.96
N LEU A 142 -5.01 10.87 -4.49
CA LEU A 142 -4.63 9.49 -4.23
C LEU A 142 -5.39 8.62 -5.22
N GLU A 143 -4.66 8.07 -6.17
CA GLU A 143 -5.16 7.13 -7.16
C GLU A 143 -4.66 5.72 -6.80
N SER A 144 -5.58 4.76 -6.72
CA SER A 144 -5.29 3.37 -6.33
C SER A 144 -5.88 2.42 -7.36
N ILE A 145 -5.07 1.48 -7.83
CA ILE A 145 -5.49 0.32 -8.60
C ILE A 145 -5.21 -0.91 -7.73
N GLY A 146 -6.14 -1.84 -7.64
CA GLY A 146 -5.90 -3.02 -6.83
C GLY A 146 -6.92 -4.13 -7.02
N TYR A 147 -6.71 -5.19 -6.25
CA TYR A 147 -7.53 -6.39 -6.23
C TYR A 147 -7.86 -6.75 -4.79
N ASN A 148 -9.12 -7.08 -4.55
CA ASN A 148 -9.51 -7.88 -3.39
C ASN A 148 -9.83 -9.29 -3.89
N CYS A 149 -9.04 -10.27 -3.48
CA CYS A 149 -9.12 -11.65 -3.94
C CYS A 149 -9.57 -12.60 -2.83
N GLN A 150 -10.38 -13.61 -3.17
CA GLN A 150 -10.55 -14.78 -2.31
C GLN A 150 -9.35 -15.70 -2.51
N HIS A 151 -8.69 -16.09 -1.43
CA HIS A 151 -7.56 -17.00 -1.51
C HIS A 151 -8.01 -18.36 -2.08
N PRO A 152 -7.37 -18.89 -3.15
CA PRO A 152 -7.87 -20.06 -3.88
C PRO A 152 -7.89 -21.35 -3.05
N LYS A 153 -7.05 -21.43 -2.00
CA LYS A 153 -6.99 -22.58 -1.08
C LYS A 153 -7.89 -22.44 0.15
N LYS A 154 -8.36 -21.23 0.45
CA LYS A 154 -9.14 -20.93 1.65
C LYS A 154 -10.01 -19.70 1.40
N ASN A 155 -11.21 -19.92 0.88
CA ASN A 155 -12.14 -18.86 0.45
C ASN A 155 -12.61 -17.91 1.58
N THR A 156 -12.35 -18.26 2.84
CA THR A 156 -12.55 -17.41 4.02
C THR A 156 -11.36 -16.48 4.31
N VAL A 157 -10.31 -16.51 3.49
CA VAL A 157 -9.20 -15.55 3.55
C VAL A 157 -9.25 -14.65 2.32
N GLY A 158 -9.34 -13.36 2.57
CA GLY A 158 -9.20 -12.32 1.56
C GLY A 158 -7.75 -11.86 1.44
N VAL A 159 -7.34 -11.47 0.23
CA VAL A 159 -6.06 -10.85 -0.05
C VAL A 159 -6.32 -9.51 -0.74
N ASN A 160 -5.91 -8.42 -0.11
CA ASN A 160 -5.89 -7.09 -0.71
C ASN A 160 -4.51 -6.83 -1.32
N ILE A 161 -4.47 -6.47 -2.59
CA ILE A 161 -3.27 -6.17 -3.37
C ILE A 161 -3.49 -4.80 -3.99
N GLU A 162 -2.67 -3.82 -3.65
CA GLU A 162 -2.85 -2.44 -4.10
C GLU A 162 -1.54 -1.87 -4.63
N TYR A 163 -1.66 -1.09 -5.70
CA TYR A 163 -0.67 -0.14 -6.17
C TYR A 163 -1.31 1.25 -6.16
N SER A 164 -0.75 2.18 -5.41
CA SER A 164 -1.30 3.52 -5.27
C SER A 164 -0.25 4.60 -5.44
N LEU A 165 -0.73 5.75 -5.91
CA LEU A 165 0.06 6.93 -6.19
C LEU A 165 -0.64 8.13 -5.56
N ARG A 166 0.12 8.91 -4.79
CA ARG A 166 -0.29 10.23 -4.36
C ARG A 166 0.45 11.30 -5.15
N HIS A 167 -0.27 12.14 -5.87
CA HIS A 167 0.28 13.13 -6.79
C HIS A 167 -0.47 14.46 -6.81
N PHE A 168 0.15 15.50 -7.36
CA PHE A 168 -0.54 16.77 -7.60
C PHE A 168 -1.46 16.70 -8.83
N ALA A 169 -2.51 17.52 -8.82
CA ALA A 169 -3.54 17.56 -9.87
C ALA A 169 -3.02 17.84 -11.29
N HIS A 170 -1.89 18.52 -11.42
CA HIS A 170 -1.29 18.87 -12.70
C HIS A 170 -0.24 17.85 -13.18
N THR A 171 0.07 16.83 -12.38
CA THR A 171 1.02 15.78 -12.73
C THR A 171 0.27 14.63 -13.38
N GLN A 172 0.67 14.24 -14.60
CA GLN A 172 0.10 13.09 -15.30
C GLN A 172 0.96 11.84 -15.13
N TYR A 173 0.29 10.69 -15.03
CA TYR A 173 0.92 9.40 -14.80
C TYR A 173 0.43 8.35 -15.80
N PRO A 174 0.74 8.50 -17.09
CA PRO A 174 0.27 7.57 -18.12
C PRO A 174 0.80 6.14 -17.95
N SER A 175 1.84 5.92 -17.13
CA SER A 175 2.38 4.59 -16.84
C SER A 175 1.73 3.89 -15.66
N LEU A 176 0.88 4.54 -14.86
CA LEU A 176 0.40 3.99 -13.58
C LEU A 176 -0.27 2.63 -13.74
N GLU A 177 -1.19 2.52 -14.71
CA GLU A 177 -1.88 1.26 -15.01
C GLU A 177 -0.89 0.17 -15.40
N LYS A 178 0.04 0.47 -16.32
CA LYS A 178 1.07 -0.48 -16.76
C LYS A 178 1.97 -0.93 -15.60
N ASP A 179 2.44 0.00 -14.78
CA ASP A 179 3.34 -0.27 -13.65
C ASP A 179 2.62 -1.12 -12.59
N SER A 180 1.34 -0.84 -12.35
CA SER A 180 0.50 -1.64 -11.46
C SER A 180 0.28 -3.06 -12.00
N ASP A 181 -0.02 -3.22 -13.29
CA ASP A 181 -0.19 -4.52 -13.92
C ASP A 181 1.10 -5.35 -13.88
N ASP A 182 2.26 -4.72 -14.09
CA ASP A 182 3.55 -5.39 -13.98
C ASP A 182 3.84 -5.85 -12.54
N PHE A 183 3.43 -5.08 -11.53
CA PHE A 183 3.46 -5.54 -10.13
C PHE A 183 2.50 -6.73 -9.91
N PHE A 184 1.24 -6.63 -10.34
CA PHE A 184 0.23 -7.67 -10.09
C PHE A 184 0.55 -9.02 -10.74
N LYS A 185 1.24 -9.02 -11.89
CA LYS A 185 1.70 -10.26 -12.55
C LYS A 185 2.62 -11.11 -11.67
N ASN A 186 3.29 -10.51 -10.69
CA ASN A 186 4.21 -11.21 -9.79
C ASN A 186 3.51 -11.81 -8.55
N ILE A 187 2.21 -11.60 -8.39
CA ILE A 187 1.45 -12.15 -7.26
C ILE A 187 1.31 -13.67 -7.41
N GLN A 188 1.67 -14.42 -6.38
CA GLN A 188 1.49 -15.86 -6.33
C GLN A 188 0.73 -16.23 -5.06
N PHE A 189 -0.41 -16.89 -5.22
CA PHE A 189 -1.12 -17.49 -4.09
C PHE A 189 -0.45 -18.82 -3.73
N THR A 190 0.01 -18.93 -2.49
CA THR A 190 0.74 -20.09 -1.97
C THR A 190 -0.08 -20.82 -0.90
N GLU A 191 0.42 -21.96 -0.44
CA GLU A 191 -0.16 -22.58 0.76
C GLU A 191 0.12 -21.72 2.01
N PHE A 192 -0.66 -21.94 3.07
CA PHE A 192 -0.53 -21.25 4.37
C PHE A 192 0.51 -21.91 5.27
#